data_AF-A0A9D7BKC7-F1
#
_entry.id   AF-A0A9D7BKC7-F1
#
_cell.length_a   1.000
_cell.length_b   1.000
_cell.length_c   1.000
_cell.angle_alpha   90.00
_cell.angle_beta   90.00
_cell.angle_gamma   90.00
#
_symmetry.space_group_name_H-M   'P 1'
#
loop_
_entity.id
_entity.type
_entity.pdbx_description
1 polymer ?
#
loop_
_entity_poly.entity_id
_entity_poly.type
_entity_poly.pdbx_seq_one_letter_code
_entity_poly.pdbx_strand_id
1 'polypeptide(L)'
;MIVGLNSAANIVEHMSQIHISHKILNKINSKIKSDKIANDTLKILVVHHHLLPFIEPKWQNNVSVNNVTETVDTSLIVNSARLQSWLGENKFHMVLHGHKHLFHGREDLLWHDRLYEREQRKLLILGAGSIGVKDDSRRPSPPSFNEILVFKSQESEFKFSVSINRIKETSTNFIIEEWIKKKPFNFN
;
A
#
# COMPACT_ATOMS: atom_id res chain seq x y z
N MET A 1 -5.99 -12.67 5.83
CA MET A 1 -7.07 -11.67 6.01
C MET A 1 -6.80 -10.48 5.12
N ILE A 2 -7.78 -10.10 4.31
CA ILE A 2 -7.74 -8.90 3.47
C ILE A 2 -8.83 -7.97 3.96
N VAL A 3 -8.49 -6.70 4.20
CA VAL A 3 -9.44 -5.66 4.59
C VAL A 3 -9.51 -4.63 3.47
N GLY A 4 -10.67 -4.53 2.83
CA GLY A 4 -10.95 -3.45 1.89
C GLY A 4 -11.47 -2.22 2.62
N LEU A 5 -10.89 -1.05 2.36
CA LEU A 5 -11.31 0.22 2.94
C LEU A 5 -11.65 1.21 1.82
N ASN A 6 -12.92 1.62 1.78
CA ASN A 6 -13.36 2.66 0.85
C ASN A 6 -12.91 4.04 1.35
N SER A 7 -11.74 4.48 0.88
CA SER A 7 -11.19 5.81 1.19
C SER A 7 -11.89 6.96 0.45
N ALA A 8 -12.81 6.69 -0.46
CA ALA A 8 -13.59 7.70 -1.16
C ALA A 8 -14.95 7.98 -0.50
N ALA A 9 -15.32 7.23 0.55
CA ALA A 9 -16.66 7.26 1.13
C ALA A 9 -17.13 8.64 1.66
N ASN A 10 -16.19 9.54 1.99
CA ASN A 10 -16.50 10.87 2.52
C ASN A 10 -16.10 12.01 1.54
N ILE A 11 -15.79 11.68 0.29
CA ILE A 11 -15.48 12.68 -0.73
C ILE A 11 -16.82 13.23 -1.24
N VAL A 12 -17.14 14.45 -0.86
CA VAL A 12 -18.41 15.11 -1.24
C VAL A 12 -18.20 15.98 -2.50
N GLU A 13 -16.99 16.54 -2.70
CA GLU A 13 -16.63 17.40 -3.83
C GLU A 13 -15.14 17.29 -4.21
N HIS A 14 -14.75 17.81 -5.38
CA HIS A 14 -13.41 17.72 -6.01
C HIS A 14 -12.21 18.30 -5.24
N MET A 15 -12.38 18.76 -4.00
CA MET A 15 -11.28 19.19 -3.11
C MET A 15 -11.42 18.68 -1.68
N SER A 16 -12.29 17.71 -1.45
CA SER A 16 -12.53 17.21 -0.10
C SER A 16 -11.36 16.36 0.40
N GLN A 17 -10.86 16.70 1.59
CA GLN A 17 -9.80 15.98 2.27
C GLN A 17 -10.20 14.52 2.49
N ILE A 18 -9.33 13.60 2.15
CA ILE A 18 -9.59 12.17 2.32
C ILE A 18 -9.32 11.78 3.76
N HIS A 19 -10.37 11.44 4.50
CA HIS A 19 -10.27 11.05 5.90
C HIS A 19 -10.87 9.66 6.15
N ILE A 20 -10.13 8.81 6.88
CA ILE A 20 -10.65 7.52 7.33
C ILE A 20 -11.32 7.66 8.70
N SER A 21 -12.62 7.37 8.76
CA SER A 21 -13.40 7.46 10.00
C SER A 21 -12.92 6.49 11.06
N HIS A 22 -12.66 6.99 12.27
CA HIS A 22 -12.32 6.15 13.41
C HIS A 22 -13.43 5.14 13.77
N LYS A 23 -14.70 5.51 13.54
CA LYS A 23 -15.83 4.58 13.76
C LYS A 23 -15.72 3.33 12.87
N ILE A 24 -15.23 3.48 11.64
CA ILE A 24 -15.01 2.35 10.72
C ILE A 24 -13.85 1.49 11.22
N LEU A 25 -12.72 2.11 11.60
CA LEU A 25 -11.57 1.38 12.14
C LEU A 25 -11.90 0.60 13.41
N ASN A 26 -12.74 1.17 14.30
CA ASN A 26 -13.21 0.49 15.49
C ASN A 26 -14.11 -0.70 15.17
N LYS A 27 -15.03 -0.57 14.20
CA LYS A 27 -15.86 -1.69 13.74
C LYS A 27 -15.01 -2.83 13.19
N ILE A 28 -13.99 -2.51 12.38
CA ILE A 28 -13.05 -3.52 11.85
C ILE A 28 -12.29 -4.19 12.99
N ASN A 29 -11.78 -3.43 13.96
CA ASN A 29 -11.07 -3.97 15.12
C ASN A 29 -11.96 -4.91 15.96
N SER A 30 -13.21 -4.51 16.22
CA SER A 30 -14.20 -5.37 16.90
C SER A 30 -14.43 -6.67 16.14
N LYS A 31 -14.51 -6.62 14.80
CA LYS A 31 -14.65 -7.82 13.96
C LYS A 31 -13.41 -8.72 14.03
N ILE A 32 -12.21 -8.15 13.91
CA ILE A 32 -10.94 -8.89 14.03
C ILE A 32 -10.87 -9.63 15.37
N LYS A 33 -11.24 -8.97 16.47
CA LYS A 33 -11.27 -9.57 17.82
C LYS A 33 -12.33 -10.66 17.94
N SER A 34 -13.54 -10.39 17.45
CA SER A 34 -14.66 -11.35 17.48
C SER A 34 -14.34 -12.63 16.70
N ASP A 35 -13.69 -12.49 15.55
CA ASP A 35 -13.33 -13.61 14.68
C ASP A 35 -12.10 -14.39 15.20
N LYS A 36 -11.49 -13.92 16.29
CA LYS A 36 -10.27 -14.51 16.88
C LYS A 36 -9.17 -14.73 15.84
N ILE A 37 -8.99 -13.75 14.94
CA ILE A 37 -7.98 -13.84 13.87
C ILE A 37 -6.60 -14.02 14.51
N ALA A 38 -5.93 -15.12 14.15
CA ALA A 38 -4.64 -15.46 14.73
C ALA A 38 -3.58 -14.38 14.45
N ASN A 39 -2.64 -14.21 15.38
CA ASN A 39 -1.61 -13.19 15.26
C ASN A 39 -0.70 -13.42 14.05
N ASP A 40 -0.43 -14.68 13.74
CA ASP A 40 0.38 -15.19 12.63
C ASP A 40 -0.37 -15.31 11.29
N THR A 41 -1.56 -14.71 11.21
CA THR A 41 -2.30 -14.57 9.95
C THR A 41 -1.75 -13.41 9.14
N LEU A 42 -1.51 -13.62 7.83
CA LEU A 42 -1.19 -12.55 6.89
C LEU A 42 -2.34 -11.54 6.83
N LYS A 43 -2.04 -10.26 7.06
CA LYS A 43 -3.01 -9.16 7.11
C LYS A 43 -2.65 -8.09 6.09
N ILE A 44 -3.55 -7.87 5.13
CA ILE A 44 -3.37 -6.94 4.01
C ILE A 44 -4.49 -5.91 4.05
N LEU A 45 -4.15 -4.62 3.99
CA LEU A 45 -5.11 -3.54 3.76
C LEU A 45 -5.13 -3.21 2.27
N VAL A 46 -6.32 -3.07 1.70
CA VAL A 46 -6.55 -2.55 0.34
C VAL A 46 -7.30 -1.22 0.48
N VAL A 47 -6.74 -0.15 -0.05
CA VAL A 47 -7.31 1.20 0.05
C VAL A 47 -7.01 1.98 -1.23
N HIS A 48 -7.91 2.84 -1.74
CA HIS A 48 -7.63 3.51 -3.01
C HIS A 48 -6.58 4.63 -2.87
N HIS A 49 -6.72 5.49 -1.85
CA HIS A 49 -5.90 6.68 -1.65
C HIS A 49 -4.60 6.38 -0.87
N HIS A 50 -3.61 7.26 -1.03
CA HIS A 50 -2.26 7.04 -0.51
C HIS A 50 -2.12 7.34 0.98
N LEU A 51 -1.23 6.59 1.63
CA LEU A 51 -0.80 6.86 3.01
C LEU A 51 0.29 7.92 3.10
N LEU A 52 1.04 8.13 2.01
CA LEU A 52 2.31 8.85 2.01
C LEU A 52 2.33 9.96 0.95
N PRO A 53 2.90 11.14 1.29
CA PRO A 53 2.74 12.40 0.54
C PRO A 53 3.49 12.44 -0.79
N PHE A 54 4.45 11.53 -1.01
CA PHE A 54 5.28 11.52 -2.20
C PHE A 54 5.01 10.30 -3.05
N ILE A 55 5.06 10.51 -4.36
CA ILE A 55 5.13 9.45 -5.37
C ILE A 55 6.58 9.00 -5.38
N GLU A 56 6.81 7.72 -5.12
CA GLU A 56 8.14 7.14 -5.27
C GLU A 56 8.22 6.53 -6.67
N PRO A 57 8.88 7.18 -7.64
CA PRO A 57 8.88 6.74 -9.04
C PRO A 57 9.62 5.39 -9.23
N LYS A 58 10.33 4.94 -8.21
CA LYS A 58 11.04 3.65 -8.13
C LYS A 58 10.95 3.15 -6.69
N TRP A 59 11.18 1.85 -6.49
CA TRP A 59 11.32 1.30 -5.15
C TRP A 59 12.42 2.05 -4.37
N GLN A 60 12.04 2.76 -3.32
CA GLN A 60 12.96 3.46 -2.42
C GLN A 60 12.65 3.05 -0.98
N ASN A 61 13.70 2.97 -0.15
CA ASN A 61 13.57 2.66 1.27
C ASN A 61 13.64 3.94 2.12
N ASN A 62 13.76 5.11 1.49
CA ASN A 62 13.87 6.40 2.14
C ASN A 62 13.21 7.50 1.29
N VAL A 63 12.73 8.54 1.96
CA VAL A 63 12.22 9.76 1.32
C VAL A 63 13.31 10.83 1.43
N SER A 64 13.80 11.35 0.30
CA SER A 64 14.70 12.50 0.31
C SER A 64 13.89 13.79 0.38
N VAL A 65 13.83 14.42 1.56
CA VAL A 65 13.15 15.71 1.74
C VAL A 65 13.81 16.87 0.98
N ASN A 66 15.10 16.73 0.65
CA ASN A 66 15.87 17.75 -0.06
C ASN A 66 15.70 17.65 -1.58
N ASN A 67 15.19 16.53 -2.10
CA ASN A 67 15.04 16.25 -3.53
C ASN A 67 13.62 15.76 -3.84
N VAL A 68 12.61 16.54 -3.43
CA VAL A 68 11.22 16.28 -3.82
C VAL A 68 11.05 16.66 -5.29
N THR A 69 11.16 15.68 -6.18
CA THR A 69 11.07 15.89 -7.64
C THR A 69 9.64 15.93 -8.16
N GLU A 70 8.64 15.61 -7.34
CA GLU A 70 7.24 15.55 -7.73
C GLU A 70 6.38 16.52 -6.92
N THR A 71 5.32 17.05 -7.53
CA THR A 71 4.32 17.87 -6.83
C THR A 71 3.64 17.03 -5.75
N VAL A 72 3.38 17.65 -4.59
CA VAL A 72 2.68 16.99 -3.47
C VAL A 72 1.35 16.44 -3.97
N ASP A 73 1.11 15.15 -3.74
CA ASP A 73 -0.14 14.50 -4.11
C ASP A 73 -1.22 14.89 -3.08
N THR A 74 -2.18 15.70 -3.51
CA THR A 74 -3.26 16.22 -2.66
C THR A 74 -4.34 15.17 -2.35
N SER A 75 -4.26 13.99 -2.96
CA SER A 75 -5.16 12.86 -2.71
C SER A 75 -4.75 11.99 -1.51
N LEU A 76 -3.90 12.52 -0.63
CA LEU A 76 -3.45 11.85 0.57
C LEU A 76 -4.60 11.60 1.54
N ILE A 77 -4.59 10.44 2.21
CA ILE A 77 -5.33 10.25 3.45
C ILE A 77 -4.79 11.22 4.51
N VAL A 78 -5.50 12.30 4.81
CA VAL A 78 -5.00 13.40 5.67
C VAL A 78 -4.69 12.95 7.10
N ASN A 79 -5.39 11.90 7.57
CA ASN A 79 -5.14 11.28 8.86
C ASN A 79 -4.31 9.99 8.75
N SER A 80 -3.39 9.90 7.78
CA SER A 80 -2.61 8.68 7.52
C SER A 80 -1.78 8.23 8.73
N ALA A 81 -1.26 9.14 9.55
CA ALA A 81 -0.55 8.78 10.79
C ALA A 81 -1.42 7.94 11.74
N ARG A 82 -2.71 8.30 11.89
CA ARG A 82 -3.66 7.52 12.69
C ARG A 82 -3.95 6.16 12.07
N LEU A 83 -4.06 6.09 10.75
CA LEU A 83 -4.24 4.83 10.04
C LEU A 83 -3.00 3.92 10.18
N GLN A 84 -1.80 4.49 10.09
CA GLN A 84 -0.54 3.76 10.30
C GLN A 84 -0.43 3.21 11.72
N SER A 85 -0.77 4.01 12.72
CA SER A 85 -0.85 3.55 14.11
C SER A 85 -1.82 2.38 14.27
N TRP A 86 -3.03 2.48 13.70
CA TRP A 86 -4.01 1.40 13.71
C TRP A 86 -3.52 0.13 12.98
N LEU A 87 -2.82 0.28 11.85
CA LEU A 87 -2.20 -0.83 11.12
C LEU A 87 -1.16 -1.55 11.97
N GLY A 88 -0.35 -0.80 12.73
CA GLY A 88 0.64 -1.34 13.66
C GLY A 88 0.00 -2.12 14.80
N GLU A 89 -1.01 -1.55 15.46
CA GLU A 89 -1.77 -2.20 16.53
C GLU A 89 -2.41 -3.52 16.09
N ASN A 90 -2.92 -3.58 14.86
CA ASN A 90 -3.60 -4.75 14.32
C ASN A 90 -2.66 -5.70 13.55
N LYS A 91 -1.35 -5.47 13.66
CA LYS A 91 -0.29 -6.28 13.05
C LYS A 91 -0.47 -6.50 11.53
N PHE A 92 -0.80 -5.44 10.79
CA PHE A 92 -0.81 -5.50 9.32
C PHE A 92 0.60 -5.68 8.77
N HIS A 93 0.68 -6.32 7.59
CA HIS A 93 1.96 -6.63 6.93
C HIS A 93 2.11 -5.84 5.63
N MET A 94 0.99 -5.55 4.97
CA MET A 94 0.98 -4.92 3.66
C MET A 94 -0.19 -3.96 3.48
N VAL A 95 0.04 -2.89 2.73
CA VAL A 95 -0.97 -2.00 2.17
C VAL A 95 -0.84 -2.02 0.65
N LEU A 96 -1.93 -2.38 -0.02
CA LEU A 96 -2.09 -2.21 -1.45
C LEU A 96 -2.93 -0.97 -1.69
N HIS A 97 -2.48 -0.07 -2.55
CA HIS A 97 -3.26 1.10 -2.89
C HIS A 97 -3.25 1.49 -4.37
N GLY A 98 -4.22 2.30 -4.77
CA GLY A 98 -4.43 2.76 -6.14
C GLY A 98 -4.00 4.22 -6.34
N HIS A 99 -4.82 4.96 -7.08
CA HIS A 99 -4.80 6.42 -7.31
C HIS A 99 -3.62 7.01 -8.11
N LYS A 100 -2.37 6.62 -7.85
CA LYS A 100 -1.20 7.11 -8.60
C LYS A 100 -1.09 6.60 -10.03
N HIS A 101 -1.87 5.57 -10.39
CA HIS A 101 -1.82 4.90 -11.70
C HIS A 101 -0.40 4.46 -12.10
N LEU A 102 0.37 3.98 -11.11
CA LEU A 102 1.75 3.54 -11.27
C LEU A 102 2.02 2.38 -10.32
N PHE A 103 2.92 1.50 -10.73
CA PHE A 103 3.53 0.57 -9.79
C PHE A 103 4.57 1.34 -8.97
N HIS A 104 4.61 1.08 -7.67
CA HIS A 104 5.72 1.46 -6.81
C HIS A 104 5.66 0.61 -5.53
N GLY A 105 6.74 0.63 -4.77
CA GLY A 105 6.77 -0.10 -3.51
C GLY A 105 7.82 0.45 -2.57
N ARG A 106 7.54 0.37 -1.27
CA ARG A 106 8.49 0.70 -0.21
C ARG A 106 8.25 -0.14 1.03
N GLU A 107 9.33 -0.37 1.75
CA GLU A 107 9.26 -0.72 3.16
C GLU A 107 9.23 0.57 3.96
N ASP A 108 8.31 0.69 4.89
CA ASP A 108 8.28 1.82 5.80
C ASP A 108 8.18 1.37 7.25
N LEU A 109 8.79 2.14 8.14
CA LEU A 109 8.53 2.02 9.56
C LEU A 109 7.19 2.69 9.84
N LEU A 110 6.26 1.95 10.43
CA LEU A 110 4.96 2.51 10.76
C LEU A 110 5.13 3.69 11.72
N TRP A 111 4.46 4.80 11.41
CA TRP A 111 4.32 5.88 12.39
C TRP A 111 3.69 5.32 13.67
N HIS A 112 4.37 5.54 14.79
CA HIS A 112 3.88 5.21 16.12
C HIS A 112 3.88 6.48 16.97
N ASP A 113 2.89 6.59 17.83
CA ASP A 113 2.94 7.58 18.89
C ASP A 113 4.15 7.24 19.78
N ARG A 114 4.99 8.24 20.09
CA ARG A 114 6.27 8.06 20.80
C ARG A 114 6.10 7.51 22.21
N LEU A 115 4.87 7.46 22.71
CA LEU A 115 4.53 7.00 24.06
C LEU A 115 4.55 5.48 24.24
N TYR A 116 4.70 4.71 23.15
CA TYR A 116 4.81 3.26 23.22
C TYR A 116 6.09 2.79 22.52
N GLU A 117 7.06 2.32 23.31
CA GLU A 117 8.23 1.53 22.85
C GLU A 117 7.77 0.16 22.30
N ARG A 118 6.87 0.16 21.32
CA ARG A 118 6.56 -1.06 20.58
C ARG A 118 7.63 -1.24 19.52
N GLU A 119 8.03 -2.50 19.32
CA GLU A 119 8.94 -2.91 18.26
C GLU A 119 8.60 -2.18 16.96
N GLN A 120 9.62 -1.59 16.34
CA GLN A 120 9.47 -0.87 15.08
C GLN A 120 9.03 -1.86 13.99
N ARG A 121 7.72 -1.93 13.74
CA ARG A 121 7.19 -2.83 12.71
C ARG A 121 7.30 -2.20 11.34
N LYS A 122 7.83 -3.00 10.41
CA LYS A 122 7.84 -2.67 8.99
C LYS A 122 6.47 -2.95 8.36
N LEU A 123 6.11 -2.12 7.41
CA LEU A 123 4.94 -2.30 6.56
C LEU A 123 5.37 -2.23 5.09
N LEU A 124 4.90 -3.19 4.30
CA LEU A 124 5.06 -3.14 2.85
C LEU A 124 3.95 -2.29 2.23
N ILE A 125 4.28 -1.18 1.57
CA ILE A 125 3.30 -0.32 0.90
C ILE A 125 3.53 -0.40 -0.60
N LEU A 126 2.51 -0.84 -1.35
CA LEU A 126 2.58 -1.05 -2.80
C LEU A 126 1.47 -0.29 -3.54
N GLY A 127 1.86 0.43 -4.59
CA GLY A 127 0.95 0.97 -5.60
C GLY A 127 0.59 -0.13 -6.59
N ALA A 128 -0.70 -0.40 -6.80
CA ALA A 128 -1.22 -1.57 -7.51
C ALA A 128 -0.90 -1.61 -9.02
N GLY A 129 -0.33 -0.54 -9.58
CA GLY A 129 -0.06 -0.44 -11.01
C GLY A 129 -1.08 0.44 -11.74
N SER A 130 -1.20 0.17 -13.04
CA SER A 130 -1.99 0.95 -14.00
C SER A 130 -2.83 0.08 -14.93
N ILE A 131 -2.90 -1.23 -14.69
CA ILE A 131 -3.78 -2.13 -15.45
C ILE A 131 -5.26 -1.69 -15.27
N GLY A 132 -5.95 -1.44 -16.39
CA GLY A 132 -7.32 -0.94 -16.39
C GLY A 132 -7.47 0.58 -16.23
N VAL A 133 -6.38 1.35 -16.15
CA VAL A 133 -6.41 2.81 -16.23
C VAL A 133 -6.40 3.24 -17.69
N LYS A 134 -7.31 4.15 -18.06
CA LYS A 134 -7.37 4.76 -19.41
C LYS A 134 -6.05 5.43 -19.77
N ASP A 135 -5.69 5.37 -21.05
CA ASP A 135 -4.42 5.92 -21.56
C ASP A 135 -4.24 7.41 -21.26
N ASP A 136 -5.31 8.20 -21.37
CA ASP A 136 -5.32 9.65 -21.07
C ASP A 136 -5.08 9.98 -19.59
N SER A 137 -5.33 9.01 -18.72
CA SER A 137 -5.24 9.12 -17.26
C SER A 137 -3.99 8.41 -16.72
N ARG A 138 -3.22 7.75 -17.60
CA ARG A 138 -1.98 7.04 -17.30
C ARG A 138 -0.81 7.95 -17.63
N ARG A 139 0.19 8.04 -16.74
CA ARG A 139 1.49 8.63 -17.10
C ARG A 139 2.07 7.88 -18.31
N PRO A 140 2.94 8.48 -19.15
CA PRO A 140 3.52 7.85 -20.34
C PRO A 140 4.34 6.60 -19.97
N SER A 141 3.63 5.50 -19.77
CA SER A 141 4.10 4.23 -19.24
C SER A 141 3.12 3.14 -19.68
N PRO A 142 3.61 1.94 -20.01
CA PRO A 142 2.72 0.82 -20.33
C PRO A 142 1.86 0.44 -19.12
N PRO A 143 0.66 -0.12 -19.33
CA PRO A 143 -0.14 -0.68 -18.26
C PRO A 143 0.69 -1.69 -17.48
N SER A 144 0.51 -1.73 -16.16
CA SER A 144 1.34 -2.55 -15.27
C SER A 144 0.58 -3.06 -14.07
N PHE A 145 1.06 -4.13 -13.47
CA PHE A 145 0.56 -4.69 -12.21
C PHE A 145 1.72 -5.30 -11.41
N ASN A 146 1.50 -5.47 -10.10
CA ASN A 146 2.43 -6.19 -9.24
C ASN A 146 1.99 -7.65 -9.10
N GLU A 147 2.95 -8.57 -9.22
CA GLU A 147 2.82 -9.93 -8.72
C GLU A 147 3.52 -10.03 -7.37
N ILE A 148 2.83 -10.61 -6.38
CA ILE A 148 3.31 -10.66 -5.00
C ILE A 148 3.30 -12.11 -4.55
N LEU A 149 4.48 -12.66 -4.33
CA LEU A 149 4.66 -13.96 -3.70
C LEU A 149 4.89 -13.78 -2.21
N VAL A 150 4.18 -14.56 -1.40
CA VAL A 150 4.27 -14.51 0.06
C VAL A 150 4.68 -15.87 0.59
N PHE A 151 5.71 -15.90 1.42
CA PHE A 151 6.21 -17.09 2.10
C PHE A 151 6.04 -16.90 3.61
N LYS A 152 5.61 -17.93 4.32
CA LYS A 152 5.61 -17.93 5.78
C LYS A 152 6.85 -18.70 6.26
N SER A 153 7.68 -18.06 7.08
CA SER A 153 8.83 -18.71 7.72
C SER A 153 8.34 -19.62 8.87
N GLN A 154 9.24 -20.49 9.36
CA GLN A 154 8.96 -21.35 10.52
C GLN A 154 8.73 -20.54 11.81
N GLU A 155 9.24 -19.30 11.88
CA GLU A 155 9.09 -18.38 13.01
C GLU A 155 7.82 -17.53 12.92
N SER A 156 6.88 -17.87 12.04
CA SER A 156 5.65 -17.09 11.77
C SER A 156 5.88 -15.71 11.14
N GLU A 157 7.08 -15.44 10.64
CA GLU A 157 7.38 -14.24 9.86
C GLU A 157 6.90 -14.40 8.43
N PHE A 158 6.39 -13.30 7.84
CA PHE A 158 6.03 -13.29 6.42
C PHE A 158 7.18 -12.70 5.60
N LYS A 159 7.52 -13.37 4.50
CA LYS A 159 8.49 -12.91 3.51
C LYS A 159 7.78 -12.62 2.20
N PHE A 160 8.19 -11.57 1.52
CA PHE A 160 7.54 -11.12 0.30
C PHE A 160 8.55 -11.06 -0.84
N SER A 161 8.12 -11.41 -2.04
CA SER A 161 8.82 -11.13 -3.29
C SER A 161 7.83 -10.42 -4.21
N VAL A 162 8.19 -9.23 -4.68
CA VAL A 162 7.34 -8.42 -5.56
C VAL A 162 7.99 -8.32 -6.93
N SER A 163 7.27 -8.74 -7.95
CA SER A 163 7.63 -8.58 -9.35
C SER A 163 6.69 -7.56 -10.01
N ILE A 164 7.22 -6.74 -10.91
CA ILE A 164 6.42 -5.77 -11.67
C ILE A 164 6.29 -6.30 -13.09
N ASN A 165 5.04 -6.47 -13.51
CA ASN A 165 4.70 -6.94 -14.84
C ASN A 165 4.15 -5.77 -15.64
N ARG A 166 4.73 -5.53 -16.82
CA ARG A 166 4.23 -4.54 -17.77
C ARG A 166 3.52 -5.25 -18.90
N ILE A 167 2.47 -4.63 -19.38
CA ILE A 167 1.65 -5.14 -20.46
C ILE A 167 1.93 -4.28 -21.67
N LYS A 168 2.44 -4.90 -22.73
CA LYS A 168 2.50 -4.26 -24.03
C LYS A 168 1.13 -4.41 -24.69
N GLU A 169 0.42 -3.31 -24.84
CA GLU A 169 -0.77 -3.26 -25.70
C GLU A 169 -0.31 -3.37 -27.15
N THR A 170 -0.51 -4.55 -27.73
CA THR A 170 -0.49 -4.73 -29.18
C THR A 170 -1.93 -4.84 -29.67
N SER A 171 -2.20 -4.47 -30.92
CA SER A 171 -3.54 -4.30 -31.49
C SER A 171 -4.51 -5.48 -31.33
N THR A 172 -4.03 -6.66 -30.89
CA THR A 172 -4.86 -7.84 -30.63
C THR A 172 -4.44 -8.70 -29.45
N ASN A 173 -3.34 -8.41 -28.73
CA ASN A 173 -2.83 -9.26 -27.64
C ASN A 173 -2.10 -8.47 -26.54
N PHE A 174 -2.19 -8.96 -25.30
CA PHE A 174 -1.39 -8.50 -24.16
C PHE A 174 -0.14 -9.37 -24.04
N ILE A 175 1.04 -8.78 -24.23
CA ILE A 175 2.32 -9.46 -23.96
C ILE A 175 2.82 -8.96 -22.60
N ILE A 176 3.07 -9.90 -21.68
CA ILE A 176 3.69 -9.60 -20.38
C ILE A 176 5.20 -9.46 -20.61
N GLU A 177 5.70 -8.24 -20.46
CA GLU A 177 7.14 -7.99 -20.35
C GLU A 177 7.50 -7.99 -18.85
N GLU A 178 8.16 -9.07 -18.40
CA GLU A 178 8.61 -9.22 -17.00
C GLU A 178 9.83 -8.32 -16.76
N TRP A 179 9.75 -7.40 -15.79
CA TRP A 179 10.91 -6.66 -15.32
C TRP A 179 11.33 -7.19 -13.95
N ILE A 180 12.29 -8.12 -13.94
CA ILE A 180 12.70 -8.84 -12.74
C ILE A 180 13.54 -7.94 -11.83
N LYS A 181 12.99 -7.58 -10.67
CA LYS A 181 13.80 -7.31 -9.48
C LYS A 181 13.23 -8.08 -8.29
N LYS A 182 13.61 -9.36 -8.18
CA LYS A 182 13.38 -10.19 -6.99
C LYS A 182 14.17 -9.60 -5.83
N LYS A 183 13.51 -8.88 -4.92
CA LYS A 183 14.06 -8.65 -3.57
C LYS A 183 13.24 -9.48 -2.59
N PRO A 184 13.83 -10.48 -1.93
CA PRO A 184 13.19 -11.09 -0.77
C PRO A 184 13.14 -10.07 0.36
N PHE A 185 11.97 -9.86 0.92
CA PHE A 185 11.73 -9.00 2.09
C PHE A 185 11.49 -9.88 3.31
N ASN A 186 12.09 -9.55 4.47
CA ASN A 186 11.86 -10.23 5.75
C ASN A 186 11.05 -9.30 6.67
N PHE A 187 9.95 -9.78 7.24
CA PHE A 187 9.15 -9.05 8.25
C PHE A 187 9.21 -9.78 9.59
N ASN A 188 9.88 -9.17 10.57
CA ASN A 188 9.81 -9.54 11.98
C ASN A 188 8.55 -8.92 12.63
#